data_AF-A0A357HER0-F1
#
_entry.id   AF-A0A357HER0-F1
#
_cell.length_a   1.000
_cell.length_b   1.000
_cell.length_c   1.000
_cell.angle_alpha   90.00
_cell.angle_beta   90.00
_cell.angle_gamma   90.00
#
_symmetry.space_group_name_H-M   'P 1'
#
loop_
_entity.id
_entity.type
_entity.pdbx_description
1 polymer ?
#
loop_
_entity_poly.entity_id
_entity_poly.type
_entity_poly.pdbx_seq_one_letter_code
_entity_poly.pdbx_strand_id
1 'polypeptide(L)'
;GGNLRLLLHLMENSGKGRINSFQIAQKAFETIGFAKIATSADEAKYIGYLLKTDTIVMNNDQRIWTAKQKALELAEGYEPPQYRDDLKLPGTGGRTAMTMALKGFKAQGKISDHDEFIAKKLAYVITGGDKAGLTKSVEEQYLLDIEREAFVSLAGEKLTQDRIGFMLKRGKPLRN
;
A
#
# COMPACT_ATOMS: atom_id res chain seq x y z
N GLY A 1 5.29 7.28 -0.33
CA GLY A 1 5.73 5.96 -0.81
C GLY A 1 4.52 5.20 -1.31
N GLY A 2 4.70 3.90 -1.53
CA GLY A 2 3.66 3.02 -2.07
C GLY A 2 2.56 2.70 -1.06
N ASN A 3 2.93 2.49 0.21
CA ASN A 3 1.97 2.14 1.27
C ASN A 3 0.97 3.27 1.50
N LEU A 4 1.47 4.50 1.65
CA LEU A 4 0.63 5.68 1.82
C LEU A 4 -0.31 5.87 0.62
N ARG A 5 0.21 5.80 -0.61
CA ARG A 5 -0.58 6.02 -1.83
C ARG A 5 -1.75 5.04 -1.92
N LEU A 6 -1.50 3.76 -1.67
CA LEU A 6 -2.54 2.73 -1.69
C LEU A 6 -3.60 2.97 -0.60
N LEU A 7 -3.19 3.35 0.61
CA LEU A 7 -4.11 3.70 1.68
C LEU A 7 -5.01 4.87 1.28
N LEU A 8 -4.43 5.95 0.76
CA LEU A 8 -5.19 7.13 0.34
C LEU A 8 -6.20 6.80 -0.77
N HIS A 9 -5.78 6.04 -1.79
CA HIS A 9 -6.69 5.61 -2.87
C HIS A 9 -7.83 4.74 -2.35
N LEU A 10 -7.54 3.79 -1.46
CA LEU A 10 -8.58 2.94 -0.87
C LEU A 10 -9.55 3.75 0.00
N MET A 11 -9.06 4.73 0.77
CA MET A 11 -9.89 5.66 1.54
C MET A 11 -10.81 6.48 0.64
N GLU A 12 -10.27 7.05 -0.43
CA GLU A 12 -11.02 7.87 -1.38
C GLU A 12 -12.06 7.03 -2.14
N ASN A 13 -11.67 5.85 -2.63
CA ASN A 13 -12.56 4.94 -3.35
C ASN A 13 -13.70 4.39 -2.46
N SER A 14 -13.51 4.32 -1.14
CA SER A 14 -14.53 3.85 -0.19
C SER A 14 -15.61 4.89 0.13
N GLY A 15 -15.43 6.18 -0.23
CA GLY A 15 -16.41 7.25 -0.04
C GLY A 15 -16.60 7.71 1.42
N LYS A 16 -17.32 8.82 1.63
CA LYS A 16 -17.48 9.48 2.96
C LYS A 16 -18.46 8.78 3.93
N GLY A 17 -18.51 7.44 3.95
CA GLY A 17 -19.28 6.64 4.91
C GLY A 17 -18.54 6.42 6.24
N ARG A 18 -19.17 5.75 7.22
CA ARG A 18 -18.45 5.18 8.37
C ARG A 18 -17.52 4.09 7.87
N ILE A 19 -16.37 4.47 7.34
CA ILE A 19 -15.38 3.52 6.86
C ILE A 19 -14.68 2.89 8.06
N ASN A 20 -14.65 1.56 8.07
CA ASN A 20 -13.83 0.80 8.99
C ASN A 20 -12.35 0.93 8.56
N SER A 21 -11.58 1.78 9.25
CA SER A 21 -10.15 1.96 9.02
C SER A 21 -9.37 0.63 9.01
N PHE A 22 -9.86 -0.37 9.75
CA PHE A 22 -9.28 -1.71 9.74
C PHE A 22 -9.47 -2.43 8.41
N GLN A 23 -10.64 -2.34 7.77
CA GLN A 23 -10.89 -2.99 6.49
C GLN A 23 -10.01 -2.41 5.38
N ILE A 24 -9.80 -1.08 5.37
CA ILE A 24 -8.89 -0.43 4.43
C ILE A 24 -7.46 -0.91 4.64
N ALA A 25 -6.98 -0.86 5.88
CA ALA A 25 -5.64 -1.30 6.24
C ALA A 25 -5.44 -2.78 5.89
N GLN A 26 -6.42 -3.64 6.18
CA GLN A 26 -6.39 -5.05 5.82
C GLN A 26 -6.32 -5.26 4.30
N LYS A 27 -7.14 -4.54 3.53
CA LYS A 27 -7.12 -4.64 2.07
C LYS A 27 -5.79 -4.17 1.48
N ALA A 28 -5.22 -3.08 2.00
CA ALA A 28 -3.89 -2.61 1.60
C ALA A 28 -2.83 -3.67 1.93
N PHE A 29 -2.87 -4.22 3.13
CA PHE A 29 -1.96 -5.27 3.58
C PHE A 29 -2.00 -6.51 2.69
N GLU A 30 -3.19 -7.00 2.36
CA GLU A 30 -3.35 -8.16 1.47
C GLU A 30 -2.91 -7.86 0.04
N THR A 31 -3.17 -6.65 -0.45
CA THR A 31 -2.79 -6.25 -1.83
C THR A 31 -1.27 -6.22 -1.98
N ILE A 32 -0.57 -5.62 -1.01
CA ILE A 32 0.89 -5.53 -1.02
C ILE A 32 1.53 -6.87 -0.63
N GLY A 33 1.08 -7.47 0.47
CA GLY A 33 1.66 -8.69 1.04
C GLY A 33 1.57 -9.90 0.13
N PHE A 34 0.50 -10.01 -0.67
CA PHE A 34 0.36 -11.07 -1.68
C PHE A 34 0.75 -10.63 -3.09
N ALA A 35 1.32 -9.43 -3.25
CA ALA A 35 1.73 -8.88 -4.54
C ALA A 35 0.63 -8.98 -5.61
N LYS A 36 -0.59 -8.54 -5.27
CA LYS A 36 -1.74 -8.62 -6.19
C LYS A 36 -1.46 -7.77 -7.42
N ILE A 37 -1.66 -8.33 -8.61
CA ILE A 37 -1.51 -7.65 -9.90
C ILE A 37 -2.91 -7.41 -10.46
N ALA A 38 -3.20 -6.18 -10.90
CA ALA A 38 -4.42 -5.90 -11.62
C ALA A 38 -4.30 -6.38 -13.07
N THR A 39 -5.30 -7.13 -13.53
CA THR A 39 -5.41 -7.62 -14.91
C THR A 39 -6.23 -6.68 -15.81
N SER A 40 -6.97 -5.75 -15.21
CA SER A 40 -7.74 -4.71 -15.91
C SER A 40 -7.69 -3.38 -15.16
N ALA A 41 -8.04 -2.29 -15.86
CA ALA A 41 -8.13 -0.96 -15.25
C ALA A 41 -9.25 -0.88 -14.21
N ASP A 42 -10.38 -1.58 -14.43
CA ASP A 42 -11.45 -1.69 -13.45
C ASP A 42 -11.02 -2.46 -12.19
N GLU A 43 -10.26 -3.55 -12.36
CA GLU A 43 -9.67 -4.26 -11.23
C GLU A 43 -8.66 -3.37 -10.48
N ALA A 44 -7.85 -2.58 -11.21
CA ALA A 44 -6.91 -1.64 -10.61
C ALA A 44 -7.61 -0.57 -9.75
N LYS A 45 -8.80 -0.11 -10.16
CA LYS A 45 -9.65 0.75 -9.32
C LYS A 45 -10.15 0.01 -8.08
N TYR A 46 -10.58 -1.24 -8.23
CA TYR A 46 -11.08 -2.05 -7.12
C TYR A 46 -9.99 -2.31 -6.07
N ILE A 47 -8.78 -2.69 -6.47
CA ILE A 47 -7.69 -3.00 -5.51
C ILE A 47 -6.95 -1.76 -4.99
N GLY A 48 -7.21 -0.57 -5.56
CA GLY A 48 -6.70 0.71 -5.06
C GLY A 48 -5.44 1.23 -5.75
N TYR A 49 -5.05 0.65 -6.88
CA TYR A 49 -3.98 1.22 -7.72
C TYR A 49 -4.43 2.47 -8.47
N LEU A 50 -5.70 2.52 -8.86
CA LEU A 50 -6.33 3.68 -9.49
C LEU A 50 -7.45 4.24 -8.61
N LEU A 51 -7.73 5.53 -8.75
CA LEU A 51 -8.91 6.15 -8.19
C LEU A 51 -10.14 5.81 -9.04
N LYS A 52 -11.32 5.77 -8.42
CA LYS A 52 -12.58 5.57 -9.14
C LYS A 52 -12.82 6.65 -10.21
N THR A 53 -12.33 7.85 -9.95
CA THR A 53 -12.37 9.03 -10.82
C THR A 53 -11.38 8.98 -11.99
N ASP A 54 -10.38 8.08 -11.95
CA ASP A 54 -9.39 7.99 -13.03
C ASP A 54 -10.04 7.59 -14.36
N THR A 55 -9.62 8.24 -15.44
CA THR A 55 -10.12 7.97 -16.79
C THR A 55 -9.49 6.70 -17.36
N ILE A 56 -10.33 5.79 -17.88
CA ILE A 56 -9.88 4.58 -18.57
C ILE A 56 -9.98 4.83 -20.07
N VAL A 57 -8.85 4.72 -20.77
CA VAL A 57 -8.78 4.86 -22.23
C VAL A 57 -8.54 3.49 -22.84
N MET A 58 -9.53 2.94 -23.53
CA MET A 58 -9.45 1.61 -24.14
C MET A 58 -8.51 1.57 -25.35
N ASN A 59 -8.50 2.64 -26.16
CA ASN A 59 -7.62 2.73 -27.32
C ASN A 59 -6.23 3.26 -26.90
N ASN A 60 -5.21 2.40 -27.00
CA ASN A 60 -3.85 2.74 -26.62
C ASN A 60 -3.29 3.95 -27.40
N ASP A 61 -3.66 4.11 -28.67
CA ASP A 61 -3.19 5.21 -29.52
C ASP A 61 -3.71 6.58 -29.03
N GLN A 62 -4.86 6.59 -28.36
CA GLN A 62 -5.47 7.80 -27.81
C GLN A 62 -4.97 8.13 -26.39
N ARG A 63 -4.33 7.19 -25.69
CA ARG A 63 -3.96 7.34 -24.27
C ARG A 63 -3.10 8.56 -24.01
N ILE A 64 -2.09 8.80 -24.85
CA ILE A 64 -1.18 9.96 -24.71
C ILE A 64 -1.93 11.26 -25.01
N TRP A 65 -2.79 11.25 -26.03
CA TRP A 65 -3.59 12.41 -26.39
C TRP A 65 -4.55 12.80 -25.26
N THR A 66 -5.29 11.85 -24.69
CA THR A 66 -6.19 12.09 -23.55
C THR A 66 -5.42 12.57 -22.32
N ALA A 67 -4.26 11.99 -22.02
CA ALA A 67 -3.41 12.45 -20.92
C ALA A 67 -2.96 13.90 -21.10
N LYS A 68 -2.58 14.29 -22.33
CA LYS A 68 -2.23 15.67 -22.66
C LYS A 68 -3.40 16.62 -22.46
N GLN A 69 -4.60 16.26 -22.94
CA GLN A 69 -5.79 17.11 -22.75
C GLN A 69 -6.09 17.30 -21.26
N LYS A 70 -5.99 16.23 -20.45
CA LYS A 70 -6.21 16.34 -19.01
C LYS A 70 -5.17 17.22 -18.31
N ALA A 71 -3.91 17.14 -18.72
CA ALA A 71 -2.86 18.00 -18.18
C ALA A 71 -3.09 19.47 -18.52
N LEU A 72 -3.52 19.78 -19.75
CA LEU A 72 -3.88 21.14 -20.16
C LEU A 72 -5.10 21.67 -19.39
N GLU A 73 -6.13 20.84 -19.21
CA GLU A 73 -7.32 21.17 -18.40
C GLU A 73 -6.94 21.51 -16.95
N LEU A 74 -6.03 20.74 -16.35
CA LEU A 74 -5.57 21.00 -14.98
C LEU A 74 -4.68 22.25 -14.89
N ALA A 75 -3.91 22.58 -15.93
CA ALA A 75 -2.94 23.68 -15.89
C ALA A 75 -3.57 25.05 -15.58
N GLU A 76 -4.84 25.27 -15.94
CA GLU A 76 -5.52 26.55 -15.74
C GLU A 76 -5.91 26.82 -14.26
N GLY A 77 -5.95 25.80 -13.41
CA GLY A 77 -6.43 25.94 -12.03
C GLY A 77 -5.88 24.91 -11.04
N TYR A 78 -4.74 24.30 -11.34
CA TYR A 78 -4.15 23.28 -10.48
C TYR A 78 -3.57 23.89 -9.21
N GLU A 79 -4.11 23.46 -8.07
CA GLU A 79 -3.49 23.66 -6.77
C GLU A 79 -2.90 22.34 -6.26
N PRO A 80 -1.64 22.34 -5.77
CA PRO A 80 -1.06 21.15 -5.16
C PRO A 80 -1.92 20.66 -3.99
N PRO A 81 -2.20 19.35 -3.89
CA PRO A 81 -2.96 18.82 -2.78
C PRO A 81 -2.20 19.04 -1.46
N GLN A 82 -2.92 19.41 -0.41
CA GLN A 82 -2.36 19.55 0.92
C GLN A 82 -2.14 18.18 1.56
N TYR A 83 -1.02 18.02 2.26
CA TYR A 83 -0.76 16.84 3.08
C TYR A 83 -1.82 16.72 4.17
N ARG A 84 -2.40 15.52 4.29
CA ARG A 84 -3.39 15.24 5.33
C ARG A 84 -2.74 15.03 6.70
N ASP A 85 -3.41 15.53 7.73
CA ASP A 85 -3.09 15.34 9.16
C ASP A 85 -4.17 14.53 9.92
N ASP A 86 -5.21 14.10 9.20
CA ASP A 86 -6.43 13.49 9.73
C ASP A 86 -6.55 11.97 9.50
N LEU A 87 -5.44 11.29 9.16
CA LEU A 87 -5.48 9.88 8.80
C LEU A 87 -5.76 9.00 10.03
N LYS A 88 -6.99 8.47 10.10
CA LYS A 88 -7.40 7.51 11.14
C LYS A 88 -7.07 6.09 10.70
N LEU A 89 -6.07 5.49 11.35
CA LEU A 89 -5.62 4.12 11.10
C LEU A 89 -5.86 3.22 12.32
N PRO A 90 -5.87 1.88 12.14
CA PRO A 90 -6.22 0.94 13.21
C PRO A 90 -5.26 0.91 14.42
N GLY A 91 -4.03 1.40 14.25
CA GLY A 91 -2.99 1.35 15.27
C GLY A 91 -2.68 -0.06 15.76
N THR A 92 -2.23 -0.15 17.02
CA THR A 92 -1.79 -1.41 17.65
C THR A 92 -2.86 -2.49 17.65
N GLY A 93 -4.14 -2.15 17.83
CA GLY A 93 -5.24 -3.12 17.81
C GLY A 93 -5.35 -3.86 16.47
N GLY A 94 -5.35 -3.11 15.37
CA GLY A 94 -5.35 -3.70 14.03
C GLY A 94 -4.05 -4.44 13.71
N ARG A 95 -2.90 -3.92 14.18
CA ARG A 95 -1.59 -4.56 14.00
C ARG A 95 -1.53 -5.94 14.64
N THR A 96 -2.11 -6.10 15.83
CA THR A 96 -2.21 -7.40 16.52
C THR A 96 -3.02 -8.40 15.70
N ALA A 97 -4.19 -8.00 15.20
CA ALA A 97 -5.02 -8.88 14.37
C ALA A 97 -4.30 -9.35 13.09
N MET A 98 -3.62 -8.44 12.38
CA MET A 98 -2.81 -8.80 11.21
C MET A 98 -1.64 -9.73 11.55
N THR A 99 -0.96 -9.48 12.68
CA THR A 99 0.14 -10.32 13.15
C THR A 99 -0.32 -11.72 13.52
N MET A 100 -1.52 -11.87 14.10
CA MET A 100 -2.12 -13.17 14.36
C MET A 100 -2.42 -13.93 13.07
N ALA A 101 -2.97 -13.25 12.05
CA ALA A 101 -3.20 -13.86 10.74
C ALA A 101 -1.89 -14.35 10.10
N LEU A 102 -0.80 -13.57 10.19
CA LEU A 102 0.53 -13.95 9.73
C LEU A 102 1.06 -15.20 10.41
N LYS A 103 0.94 -15.31 11.74
CA LYS A 103 1.30 -16.53 12.47
C LYS A 103 0.50 -17.74 11.98
N GLY A 104 -0.79 -17.55 11.67
CA GLY A 104 -1.62 -18.58 11.05
C GLY A 104 -1.10 -19.02 9.69
N PHE A 105 -0.72 -18.09 8.80
CA PHE A 105 -0.14 -18.44 7.50
C PHE A 105 1.18 -19.18 7.62
N LYS A 106 2.03 -18.79 8.57
CA LYS A 106 3.29 -19.48 8.86
C LYS A 106 3.06 -20.88 9.39
N ALA A 107 2.15 -21.06 10.34
CA ALA A 107 1.78 -22.38 10.86
C ALA A 107 1.21 -23.31 9.77
N GLN A 108 0.57 -22.74 8.75
CA GLN A 108 0.10 -23.47 7.55
C GLN A 108 1.20 -23.72 6.50
N GLY A 109 2.45 -23.30 6.74
CA GLY A 109 3.55 -23.42 5.79
C GLY A 109 3.42 -22.54 4.53
N LYS A 110 2.53 -21.54 4.54
CA LYS A 110 2.28 -20.67 3.38
C LYS A 110 3.32 -19.57 3.21
N ILE A 111 3.97 -19.18 4.31
CA ILE A 111 4.99 -18.13 4.36
C ILE A 111 6.20 -18.62 5.17
N SER A 112 7.40 -18.16 4.80
CA SER A 112 8.65 -18.40 5.53
C SER A 112 8.77 -17.51 6.77
N ASP A 113 9.81 -17.73 7.57
CA ASP A 113 10.16 -16.86 8.70
C ASP A 113 10.46 -15.43 8.24
N HIS A 114 11.18 -15.28 7.12
CA HIS A 114 11.50 -13.97 6.59
C HIS A 114 10.28 -13.27 5.98
N ASP A 115 9.35 -14.02 5.39
CA ASP A 115 8.07 -13.46 4.94
C ASP A 115 7.23 -12.93 6.12
N GLU A 116 7.19 -13.66 7.24
CA GLU A 116 6.53 -13.18 8.46
C GLU A 116 7.19 -11.90 8.99
N PHE A 117 8.53 -11.84 8.96
CA PHE A 117 9.29 -10.66 9.38
C PHE A 117 9.00 -9.43 8.52
N ILE A 118 9.06 -9.57 7.20
CA ILE A 118 8.72 -8.49 6.24
C ILE A 118 7.27 -8.05 6.44
N ALA A 119 6.34 -9.00 6.55
CA ALA A 119 4.94 -8.69 6.69
C ALA A 119 4.60 -7.99 8.03
N LYS A 120 5.33 -8.26 9.12
CA LYS A 120 5.18 -7.49 10.37
C LYS A 120 5.59 -6.03 10.20
N LYS A 121 6.66 -5.74 9.45
CA LYS A 121 7.06 -4.36 9.10
C LYS A 121 6.01 -3.68 8.22
N LEU A 122 5.44 -4.40 7.27
CA LEU A 122 4.33 -3.90 6.45
C LEU A 122 3.10 -3.57 7.30
N ALA A 123 2.69 -4.48 8.20
CA ALA A 123 1.57 -4.26 9.11
C ALA A 123 1.82 -3.04 10.02
N TYR A 124 3.05 -2.84 10.49
CA TYR A 124 3.43 -1.65 11.26
C TYR A 124 3.12 -0.36 10.51
N VAL A 125 3.58 -0.24 9.25
CA VAL A 125 3.38 0.97 8.45
C VAL A 125 1.89 1.18 8.14
N ILE A 126 1.21 0.14 7.64
CA ILE A 126 -0.18 0.25 7.18
C ILE A 126 -1.15 0.53 8.33
N THR A 127 -0.82 0.12 9.55
CA THR A 127 -1.62 0.42 10.75
C THR A 127 -1.30 1.77 11.39
N GLY A 128 -0.33 2.51 10.88
CA GLY A 128 0.02 3.86 11.36
C GLY A 128 1.06 3.87 12.49
N GLY A 129 1.90 2.85 12.56
CA GLY A 129 2.98 2.73 13.52
C GLY A 129 2.51 2.86 14.97
N ASP A 130 3.26 3.59 15.79
CA ASP A 130 2.95 3.75 17.21
C ASP A 130 2.08 4.98 17.53
N LYS A 131 1.95 5.93 16.59
CA LYS A 131 1.13 7.14 16.78
C LYS A 131 -0.36 6.93 16.51
N ALA A 132 -0.72 6.02 15.62
CA ALA A 132 -2.13 5.77 15.26
C ALA A 132 -2.88 4.97 16.33
N GLY A 133 -4.20 5.17 16.40
CA GLY A 133 -5.08 4.39 17.28
C GLY A 133 -6.54 4.85 17.18
N LEU A 134 -7.41 4.24 17.98
CA LEU A 134 -8.87 4.48 17.94
C LEU A 134 -9.26 5.97 18.00
N THR A 135 -8.51 6.77 18.76
CA THR A 135 -8.79 8.19 18.98
C THR A 135 -7.75 9.13 18.35
N LYS A 136 -6.69 8.60 17.73
CA LYS A 136 -5.56 9.38 17.22
C LYS A 136 -5.47 9.29 15.71
N SER A 137 -5.40 10.43 15.04
CA SER A 137 -4.98 10.52 13.64
C SER A 137 -3.47 10.62 13.52
N VAL A 138 -2.97 10.38 12.31
CA VAL A 138 -1.58 10.62 11.94
C VAL A 138 -1.52 11.45 10.67
N GLU A 139 -0.41 12.15 10.49
CA GLU A 139 -0.12 12.89 9.27
C GLU A 139 0.55 12.02 8.21
N GLU A 140 0.42 12.42 6.94
CA GLU A 140 1.06 11.76 5.81
C GLU A 140 2.57 11.68 5.96
N GLN A 141 3.20 12.76 6.41
CA GLN A 141 4.66 12.81 6.56
C GLN A 141 5.18 11.76 7.54
N TYR A 142 4.50 11.56 8.66
CA TYR A 142 4.85 10.51 9.62
C TYR A 142 4.74 9.11 9.00
N LEU A 143 3.70 8.84 8.19
CA LEU A 143 3.59 7.57 7.46
C LEU A 143 4.74 7.37 6.47
N LEU A 144 5.13 8.43 5.75
CA LEU A 144 6.28 8.39 4.84
C LEU A 144 7.58 8.09 5.58
N ASP A 145 7.77 8.67 6.77
CA ASP A 145 8.97 8.48 7.57
C ASP A 145 9.08 7.03 8.08
N ILE A 146 8.00 6.46 8.63
CA ILE A 146 8.02 5.06 9.06
C ILE A 146 8.08 4.07 7.89
N GLU A 147 7.50 4.42 6.74
CA GLU A 147 7.62 3.65 5.50
C GLU A 147 9.07 3.60 5.02
N ARG A 148 9.74 4.76 5.00
CA ARG A 148 11.16 4.87 4.64
C ARG A 148 12.04 4.06 5.59
N GLU A 149 11.82 4.19 6.89
CA GLU A 149 12.57 3.45 7.91
C GLU A 149 12.40 1.93 7.76
N ALA A 150 11.16 1.46 7.59
CA ALA A 150 10.88 0.05 7.36
C ALA A 150 11.56 -0.46 6.08
N PHE A 151 11.52 0.30 5.00
CA PHE A 151 12.17 -0.07 3.74
C PHE A 151 13.69 -0.17 3.89
N VAL A 152 14.34 0.86 4.45
CA VAL A 152 15.80 0.89 4.63
C VAL A 152 16.26 -0.23 5.56
N SER A 153 15.53 -0.46 6.66
CA SER A 153 15.78 -1.59 7.56
C SER A 153 15.71 -2.93 6.82
N LEU A 154 14.67 -3.16 6.01
CA LEU A 154 14.53 -4.41 5.26
C LEU A 154 15.58 -4.59 4.17
N ALA A 155 16.00 -3.50 3.52
CA ALA A 155 17.06 -3.52 2.50
C ALA A 155 18.45 -3.87 3.09
N GLY A 156 18.66 -3.58 4.39
CA GLY A 156 19.85 -3.98 5.14
C GLY A 156 19.91 -5.48 5.47
N GLU A 157 18.80 -6.21 5.39
CA GLU A 157 18.74 -7.62 5.76
C GLU A 157 19.41 -8.53 4.72
N LYS A 158 20.24 -9.46 5.21
CA LYS A 158 20.96 -10.41 4.34
C LYS A 158 20.03 -11.24 3.48
N LEU A 159 18.94 -11.77 4.06
CA LEU A 159 17.96 -12.58 3.32
C LEU A 159 17.24 -11.75 2.24
N THR A 160 16.98 -10.46 2.49
CA THR A 160 16.41 -9.55 1.48
C THR A 160 17.38 -9.33 0.31
N GLN A 161 18.66 -9.07 0.61
CA GLN A 161 19.70 -8.90 -0.41
C GLN A 161 19.86 -10.17 -1.25
N ASP A 162 19.81 -11.34 -0.62
CA ASP A 162 19.86 -12.63 -1.32
C ASP A 162 18.64 -12.83 -2.24
N ARG A 163 17.43 -12.45 -1.79
CA ARG A 163 16.22 -12.46 -2.62
C ARG A 163 16.35 -11.54 -3.84
N ILE A 164 16.85 -10.32 -3.65
CA ILE A 164 17.09 -9.36 -4.74
C ILE A 164 18.11 -9.93 -5.73
N GLY A 165 19.25 -10.38 -5.23
CA GLY A 165 20.32 -10.93 -6.07
C GLY A 165 19.89 -12.18 -6.84
N PHE A 166 19.11 -13.06 -6.20
CA PHE A 166 18.56 -14.25 -6.86
C PHE A 166 17.54 -13.89 -7.92
N MET A 167 16.61 -12.97 -7.62
CA MET A 167 15.60 -12.51 -8.57
C MET A 167 16.24 -11.87 -9.80
N LEU A 168 17.23 -10.99 -9.64
CA LEU A 168 17.96 -10.36 -10.75
C LEU A 168 18.73 -11.38 -11.60
N LYS A 169 19.28 -12.44 -10.99
CA LYS A 169 20.05 -13.48 -11.70
C LYS A 169 19.19 -14.55 -12.37
N ARG A 170 18.06 -14.92 -11.77
CA ARG A 170 17.26 -16.09 -12.15
C ARG A 170 15.87 -15.75 -12.69
N GLY A 171 15.41 -14.52 -12.52
CA GLY A 171 14.06 -14.08 -12.90
C GLY A 171 12.94 -14.72 -12.10
N LYS A 172 13.24 -15.37 -10.97
CA LYS A 172 12.27 -16.09 -10.12
C LYS A 172 12.42 -15.67 -8.65
N PRO A 173 11.35 -15.65 -7.86
CA PRO A 173 11.42 -15.32 -6.44
C PRO A 173 12.17 -16.41 -5.66
N LEU A 174 13.01 -15.98 -4.72
CA LEU A 174 13.62 -16.84 -3.70
C LEU A 174 12.74 -16.78 -2.43
N ARG A 175 12.39 -17.94 -1.88
CA ARG A 175 11.73 -18.06 -0.57
C ARG A 175 12.71 -18.68 0.41
N ASN A 176 13.32 -17.84 1.22
CA ASN A 176 14.23 -18.14 2.33
C ASN A 176 13.69 -17.52 3.62
#